data_AF-A0A9Y2I9G4-F1
#
_entry.id   AF-A0A9Y2I9G4-F1
#
_cell.length_a   1.000
_cell.length_b   1.000
_cell.length_c   1.000
_cell.angle_alpha   90.00
_cell.angle_beta   90.00
_cell.angle_gamma   90.00
#
_symmetry.space_group_name_H-M   'P 1'
#
loop_
_entity.id
_entity.type
_entity.pdbx_description
1 polymer ?
#
loop_
_entity_poly.entity_id
_entity_poly.type
_entity_poly.pdbx_seq_one_letter_code
_entity_poly.pdbx_strand_id
1 'polypeptide(L)'
;MTVKRRGLLDQQQALGRHRRRLGRVHVTIDDLQALRELLDEGLADGATRTEFEFDGGSFEEPADLPKLSDAELRRIVVKSANVEVILSSTQAVAIGERHLSEAVYTRWARARQTKDRPGPRPSARYRAAAWPYLLAAVMAVVTPVRIVPDMGASGWFLGGGVTFLAVVSGTWSLQRLPESYAAVHALSNEDYRKHRTQASHAWRSSVIGSVAVLVTLVIGVLSFILKK
;
A
#
# COMPACT_ATOMS: atom_id res chain seq x y z
N MET A 1 13.41 -24.13 27.24
CA MET A 1 13.26 -22.74 26.77
C MET A 1 11.78 -22.48 26.58
N THR A 2 11.13 -21.76 27.51
CA THR A 2 9.67 -21.69 27.62
C THR A 2 9.18 -20.39 26.99
N VAL A 3 8.66 -20.49 25.75
CA VAL A 3 8.11 -19.34 25.04
C VAL A 3 6.75 -19.01 25.66
N LYS A 4 6.68 -17.97 26.50
CA LYS A 4 5.42 -17.40 27.00
C LYS A 4 4.70 -16.71 25.83
N ARG A 5 3.82 -17.43 25.13
CA ARG A 5 2.85 -16.81 24.21
C ARG A 5 1.75 -16.14 25.04
N ARG A 6 1.87 -14.83 25.21
CA ARG A 6 0.98 -13.98 25.99
C ARG A 6 -0.35 -13.83 25.25
N GLY A 7 -1.45 -14.19 25.92
CA GLY A 7 -2.82 -13.80 25.56
C GLY A 7 -3.02 -12.28 25.71
N LEU A 8 -2.33 -11.50 24.87
CA LEU A 8 -2.36 -10.03 24.89
C LEU A 8 -3.71 -9.46 24.45
N LEU A 9 -4.53 -10.23 23.73
CA LEU A 9 -5.85 -9.79 23.30
C LEU A 9 -6.87 -9.76 24.44
N ASP A 10 -6.82 -10.72 25.37
CA ASP A 10 -7.79 -10.80 26.47
C ASP A 10 -7.45 -9.85 27.63
N GLN A 11 -6.16 -9.58 27.89
CA GLN A 11 -5.74 -8.60 28.91
C GLN A 11 -6.04 -7.14 28.51
N GLN A 12 -6.08 -6.83 27.21
CA GLN A 12 -6.41 -5.47 26.76
C GLN A 12 -7.90 -5.13 26.91
N GLN A 13 -8.79 -6.12 26.82
CA GLN A 13 -10.22 -5.94 27.12
C GLN A 13 -10.48 -5.76 28.62
N ALA A 14 -9.67 -6.38 29.48
CA ALA A 14 -9.81 -6.26 30.94
C ALA A 14 -9.39 -4.88 31.51
N LEU A 15 -8.62 -4.08 30.76
CA LEU A 15 -8.09 -2.77 31.20
C LEU A 15 -8.84 -1.55 30.63
N GLY A 16 -9.97 -1.75 29.93
CA GLY A 16 -10.76 -0.63 29.39
C GLY A 16 -10.05 0.21 28.32
N ARG A 17 -8.97 -0.33 27.70
CA ARG A 17 -8.22 0.40 26.66
C ARG A 17 -9.06 0.50 25.39
N HIS A 18 -9.36 1.72 24.99
CA HIS A 18 -10.12 2.02 23.79
C HIS A 18 -9.23 1.85 22.55
N ARG A 19 -9.74 1.14 21.54
CA ARG A 19 -9.06 0.90 20.27
C ARG A 19 -9.72 1.72 19.15
N ARG A 20 -9.00 2.68 18.58
CA ARG A 20 -9.48 3.53 17.48
C ARG A 20 -8.71 3.26 16.19
N ARG A 21 -9.40 2.77 15.16
CA ARG A 21 -8.84 2.65 13.80
C ARG A 21 -8.57 4.05 13.24
N LEU A 22 -7.42 4.24 12.60
CA LEU A 22 -6.99 5.52 12.05
C LEU A 22 -7.30 5.68 10.55
N GLY A 23 -7.82 4.62 9.92
CA GLY A 23 -8.05 4.59 8.48
C GLY A 23 -6.75 4.39 7.72
N ARG A 24 -6.65 4.97 6.52
CA ARG A 24 -5.49 4.83 5.63
C ARG A 24 -4.67 6.09 5.74
N VAL A 25 -3.55 6.04 6.45
CA VAL A 25 -2.76 7.23 6.76
C VAL A 25 -1.44 7.22 6.00
N HIS A 26 -1.07 8.38 5.47
CA HIS A 26 0.28 8.64 4.99
C HIS A 26 1.12 9.18 6.14
N VAL A 27 2.36 8.71 6.25
CA VAL A 27 3.23 9.05 7.37
C VAL A 27 4.62 9.41 6.84
N THR A 28 5.00 10.68 6.98
CA THR A 28 6.37 11.19 6.79
C THR A 28 7.08 11.44 8.12
N ILE A 29 8.33 11.91 8.03
CA ILE A 29 9.09 12.43 9.18
C ILE A 29 8.31 13.55 9.89
N ASP A 30 7.81 14.53 9.14
CA ASP A 30 7.04 15.66 9.68
C ASP A 30 5.72 15.20 10.32
N ASP A 31 5.10 14.15 9.77
CA ASP A 31 3.88 13.60 10.32
C ASP A 31 4.12 12.89 11.65
N LEU A 32 5.24 12.18 11.81
CA LEU A 32 5.64 11.58 13.09
C LEU A 32 6.04 12.63 14.13
N GLN A 33 6.68 13.71 13.69
CA GLN A 33 6.95 14.87 14.53
C GLN A 33 5.66 15.49 15.08
N ALA A 34 4.68 15.76 14.20
CA ALA A 34 3.39 16.28 14.61
C ALA A 34 2.58 15.30 15.49
N LEU A 35 2.79 13.98 15.31
CA LEU A 35 2.18 12.99 16.20
C LEU A 35 2.80 13.05 17.59
N ARG A 36 4.13 13.16 17.69
CA ARG A 36 4.83 13.34 18.96
C ARG A 36 4.37 14.60 19.68
N GLU A 37 4.34 15.74 19.00
CA GLU A 37 3.85 17.00 19.56
C GLU A 37 2.42 16.87 20.11
N LEU A 38 1.52 16.24 19.34
CA LEU A 38 0.15 15.97 19.78
C LEU A 38 0.09 15.08 21.03
N LEU A 39 0.93 14.05 21.11
CA LEU A 39 0.96 13.13 22.25
C LEU A 39 1.59 13.79 23.48
N ASP A 40 2.66 14.57 23.29
CA ASP A 40 3.36 15.30 24.35
C ASP A 40 2.49 16.43 24.92
N GLU A 41 1.64 17.10 24.12
CA GLU A 41 0.63 18.07 24.60
C GLU A 41 -0.36 17.45 25.61
N GLY A 42 -0.64 16.15 25.48
CA GLY A 42 -1.59 15.44 26.34
C GLY A 42 -0.97 14.84 27.61
N LEU A 43 0.34 14.96 27.77
CA LEU A 43 1.06 14.44 28.93
C LEU A 43 0.97 15.41 30.12
N ALA A 44 0.78 14.87 31.31
CA ALA A 44 0.94 15.65 32.54
C ALA A 44 2.42 16.01 32.74
N ASP A 45 2.69 17.16 33.37
CA ASP A 45 4.06 17.59 33.70
C ASP A 45 4.82 16.46 34.42
N GLY A 46 5.85 15.91 33.76
CA GLY A 46 6.71 14.84 34.28
C GLY A 46 6.40 13.43 33.77
N ALA A 47 5.43 13.23 32.87
CA ALA A 47 5.23 11.93 32.24
C ALA A 47 6.34 11.59 31.21
N THR A 48 6.56 10.30 30.99
CA THR A 48 7.59 9.79 30.08
C THR A 48 7.38 10.32 28.67
N ARG A 49 8.46 10.83 28.06
CA ARG A 49 8.47 11.36 26.70
C ARG A 49 8.02 10.29 25.71
N THR A 50 7.37 10.72 24.63
CA THR A 50 6.97 9.81 23.55
C THR A 50 8.20 9.13 22.92
N GLU A 51 8.18 7.79 22.84
CA GLU A 51 9.23 6.95 22.27
C GLU A 51 8.75 6.29 20.96
N PHE A 52 9.67 6.08 20.01
CA PHE A 52 9.38 5.37 18.77
C PHE A 52 10.07 4.00 18.79
N GLU A 53 9.31 2.93 18.55
CA GLU A 53 9.80 1.56 18.41
C GLU A 53 9.57 1.04 17.00
N PHE A 54 10.47 0.18 16.54
CA PHE A 54 10.34 -0.60 15.31
C PHE A 54 10.74 -2.05 15.57
N ASP A 55 10.55 -2.92 14.57
CA ASP A 55 10.96 -4.32 14.66
C ASP A 55 12.50 -4.43 14.67
N GLY A 56 13.13 -4.29 15.85
CA GLY A 56 14.58 -4.39 16.02
C GLY A 56 15.20 -3.37 16.98
N GLY A 57 14.48 -2.32 17.35
CA GLY A 57 15.01 -1.29 18.24
C GLY A 57 14.05 -0.13 18.48
N SER A 58 14.60 0.98 18.96
CA SER A 58 13.89 2.23 19.18
C SER A 58 14.73 3.41 18.70
N PHE A 59 14.07 4.54 18.47
CA PHE A 59 14.71 5.82 18.19
C PHE A 59 13.93 6.95 18.87
N GLU A 60 14.60 8.07 19.14
CA GLU A 60 14.03 9.21 19.87
C GLU A 60 13.50 10.30 18.93
N GLU A 61 14.13 10.45 17.76
CA GLU A 61 13.84 11.54 16.83
C GLU A 61 13.26 11.01 15.51
N PRO A 62 12.13 11.56 15.02
CA PRO A 62 11.59 11.22 13.70
C PRO A 62 12.59 11.41 12.55
N ALA A 63 13.58 12.30 12.72
CA ALA A 63 14.65 12.53 11.76
C ALA A 63 15.56 11.31 11.54
N ASP A 64 15.52 10.32 12.43
CA ASP A 64 16.27 9.06 12.29
C ASP A 64 15.60 8.05 11.35
N LEU A 65 14.36 8.28 10.91
CA LEU A 65 13.66 7.38 9.97
C LEU A 65 14.47 6.98 8.74
N PRO A 66 15.22 7.88 8.07
CA PRO A 66 16.04 7.55 6.91
C PRO A 66 17.17 6.56 7.18
N LYS A 67 17.55 6.36 8.44
CA LYS A 67 18.56 5.38 8.84
C LYS A 67 18.00 3.95 8.91
N LEU A 68 16.67 3.81 8.96
CA LEU A 68 15.98 2.53 9.04
C LEU A 68 15.87 1.87 7.66
N SER A 69 15.99 0.56 7.64
CA SER A 69 15.75 -0.27 6.47
C SER A 69 14.26 -0.36 6.13
N ASP A 70 13.95 -0.69 4.86
CA ASP A 70 12.57 -0.96 4.40
C ASP A 70 11.85 -2.04 5.21
N ALA A 71 12.59 -2.97 5.84
CA ALA A 71 12.04 -4.00 6.70
C ALA A 71 11.58 -3.42 8.04
N GLU A 72 12.37 -2.53 8.63
CA GLU A 72 12.10 -1.87 9.91
C GLU A 72 10.97 -0.84 9.78
N LEU A 73 10.88 -0.16 8.63
CA LEU A 73 9.78 0.79 8.33
C LEU A 73 8.40 0.11 8.17
N ARG A 74 8.34 -1.23 8.12
CA ARG A 74 7.05 -1.95 7.97
C ARG A 74 6.13 -1.76 9.15
N ARG A 75 6.69 -1.48 10.33
CA ARG A 75 5.96 -1.32 11.57
C ARG A 75 6.69 -0.33 12.48
N ILE A 76 6.04 0.81 12.68
CA ILE A 76 6.45 1.80 13.67
C ILE A 76 5.38 1.81 14.76
N VAL A 77 5.82 1.78 16.01
CA VAL A 77 4.97 1.92 17.19
C VAL A 77 5.39 3.17 17.92
N VAL A 78 4.46 4.10 18.10
CA VAL A 78 4.68 5.33 18.86
C VAL A 78 4.07 5.14 20.24
N LYS A 79 4.90 5.11 21.27
CA LYS A 79 4.47 4.87 22.65
C LYS A 79 4.51 6.16 23.45
N SER A 80 3.38 6.45 24.08
CA SER A 80 3.24 7.47 25.12
C SER A 80 2.67 6.79 26.38
N ALA A 81 2.65 7.49 27.51
CA ALA A 81 2.18 6.95 28.80
C ALA A 81 0.76 6.34 28.70
N ASN A 82 -0.13 7.01 27.97
CA ASN A 82 -1.57 6.69 27.96
C ASN A 82 -2.09 6.18 26.59
N VAL A 83 -1.28 6.26 25.53
CA VAL A 83 -1.65 5.82 24.18
C VAL A 83 -0.46 5.18 23.47
N GLU A 84 -0.75 4.07 22.80
CA GLU A 84 0.13 3.40 21.85
C GLU A 84 -0.46 3.54 20.44
N VAL A 85 0.30 4.09 19.51
CA VAL A 85 -0.09 4.22 18.11
C VAL A 85 0.71 3.25 17.26
N ILE A 86 0.04 2.26 16.68
CA ILE A 86 0.64 1.26 15.80
C ILE A 86 0.42 1.69 14.35
N LEU A 87 1.52 1.89 13.63
CA LEU A 87 1.57 2.29 12.23
C LEU A 87 2.28 1.19 11.43
N SER A 88 1.53 0.38 10.70
CA SER A 88 2.09 -0.67 9.85
C SER A 88 1.39 -0.73 8.49
N SER A 89 1.98 -1.50 7.59
CA SER A 89 1.38 -1.77 6.28
C SER A 89 0.03 -2.49 6.32
N THR A 90 -0.32 -3.09 7.46
CA THR A 90 -1.53 -3.91 7.63
C THR A 90 -2.53 -3.31 8.61
N GLN A 91 -2.10 -2.36 9.44
CA GLN A 91 -2.94 -1.73 10.46
C GLN A 91 -2.46 -0.32 10.79
N ALA A 92 -3.39 0.60 11.00
CA ALA A 92 -3.12 1.89 11.63
C ALA A 92 -4.12 2.10 12.77
N VAL A 93 -3.65 2.07 14.01
CA VAL A 93 -4.55 2.06 15.17
C VAL A 93 -3.93 2.77 16.36
N ALA A 94 -4.74 3.55 17.08
CA ALA A 94 -4.42 4.07 18.40
C ALA A 94 -5.10 3.21 19.47
N ILE A 95 -4.35 2.82 20.50
CA ILE A 95 -4.80 1.97 21.60
C ILE A 95 -4.45 2.68 22.91
N GLY A 96 -5.45 3.00 23.73
CA GLY A 96 -5.20 3.67 25.00
C GLY A 96 -6.43 4.35 25.57
N GLU A 97 -6.25 5.48 26.23
CA GLU A 97 -7.35 6.29 26.71
C GLU A 97 -8.23 6.79 25.55
N ARG A 98 -9.55 6.79 25.76
CA ARG A 98 -10.52 7.09 24.70
C ARG A 98 -10.31 8.48 24.11
N HIS A 99 -10.20 9.50 24.96
CA HIS A 99 -10.10 10.89 24.52
C HIS A 99 -8.81 11.15 23.74
N LEU A 100 -7.67 10.60 24.17
CA LEU A 100 -6.40 10.71 23.45
C LEU A 100 -6.42 9.92 22.14
N SER A 101 -6.95 8.70 22.13
CA SER A 101 -7.10 7.90 20.90
C SER A 101 -8.01 8.60 19.87
N GLU A 102 -9.05 9.28 20.34
CA GLU A 102 -9.96 10.10 19.53
C GLU A 102 -9.27 11.39 19.05
N ALA A 103 -8.41 12.00 19.85
CA ALA A 103 -7.58 13.14 19.47
C ALA A 103 -6.57 12.78 18.38
N VAL A 104 -5.88 11.63 18.51
CA VAL A 104 -4.99 11.10 17.46
C VAL A 104 -5.76 10.91 16.15
N TYR A 105 -7.01 10.44 16.20
CA TYR A 105 -7.82 10.33 14.99
C TYR A 105 -8.20 11.70 14.42
N THR A 106 -8.81 12.56 15.23
CA THR A 106 -9.44 13.81 14.78
C THR A 106 -8.44 14.89 14.42
N ARG A 107 -7.38 15.08 15.21
CA ARG A 107 -6.34 16.12 15.02
C ARG A 107 -5.22 15.66 14.10
N TRP A 108 -4.83 14.38 14.15
CA TRP A 108 -3.67 13.89 13.38
C TRP A 108 -4.04 13.05 12.16
N ALA A 109 -4.73 11.92 12.33
CA ALA A 109 -4.94 10.95 11.26
C ALA A 109 -5.89 11.45 10.16
N ARG A 110 -6.91 12.24 10.51
CA ARG A 110 -7.91 12.74 9.56
C ARG A 110 -7.27 13.63 8.48
N ALA A 111 -6.29 14.46 8.83
CA ALA A 111 -5.60 15.34 7.88
C ALA A 111 -4.64 14.58 6.95
N ARG A 112 -4.29 13.33 7.28
CA ARG A 112 -3.26 12.52 6.62
C ARG A 112 -3.85 11.33 5.85
N GLN A 113 -5.14 11.36 5.57
CA GLN A 113 -5.77 10.27 4.83
C GLN A 113 -5.17 10.14 3.43
N THR A 114 -4.90 8.91 3.01
CA THR A 114 -4.30 8.63 1.72
C THR A 114 -4.97 7.48 0.97
N LYS A 115 -4.77 7.49 -0.34
CA LYS A 115 -5.06 6.37 -1.25
C LYS A 115 -3.79 5.60 -1.64
N ASP A 116 -2.62 6.08 -1.20
CA ASP A 116 -1.32 5.47 -1.50
C ASP A 116 -1.19 4.16 -0.74
N ARG A 117 -0.74 3.11 -1.41
CA ARG A 117 -0.69 1.76 -0.84
C ARG A 117 0.53 1.59 0.07
N PRO A 118 0.43 0.80 1.14
CA PRO A 118 1.57 0.55 2.02
C PRO A 118 2.49 -0.51 1.42
N GLY A 119 3.80 -0.31 1.55
CA GLY A 119 4.81 -1.29 1.12
C GLY A 119 5.41 -1.01 -0.26
N PRO A 120 6.52 -1.71 -0.56
CA PRO A 120 7.47 -1.29 -1.58
C PRO A 120 6.77 -1.24 -2.94
N ARG A 121 7.13 -0.23 -3.75
CA ARG A 121 6.82 -0.18 -5.19
C ARG A 121 6.82 -1.60 -5.74
N PRO A 122 5.82 -1.99 -6.55
CA PRO A 122 5.60 -3.37 -6.98
C PRO A 122 6.95 -4.02 -7.24
N SER A 123 7.34 -4.93 -6.34
CA SER A 123 8.64 -5.58 -6.40
C SER A 123 8.80 -6.17 -7.80
N ALA A 124 10.04 -6.36 -8.27
CA ALA A 124 10.27 -6.97 -9.58
C ALA A 124 9.43 -8.25 -9.80
N ARG A 125 9.06 -8.97 -8.72
CA ARG A 125 8.10 -10.08 -8.72
C ARG A 125 6.67 -9.72 -9.14
N TYR A 126 6.12 -8.56 -8.77
CA TYR A 126 4.79 -8.14 -9.22
C TYR A 126 4.80 -7.71 -10.70
N ARG A 127 5.89 -7.07 -11.17
CA ARG A 127 6.11 -6.82 -12.61
C ARG A 127 6.32 -8.14 -13.37
N ALA A 128 7.10 -9.06 -12.82
CA ALA A 128 7.34 -10.39 -13.38
C ALA A 128 6.10 -11.30 -13.31
N ALA A 129 5.18 -11.07 -12.37
CA ALA A 129 3.89 -11.75 -12.31
C ALA A 129 2.88 -11.14 -13.29
N ALA A 130 2.96 -9.84 -13.55
CA ALA A 130 2.16 -9.18 -14.60
C ALA A 130 2.60 -9.58 -16.02
N TRP A 131 3.89 -9.84 -16.22
CA TRP A 131 4.49 -10.24 -17.50
C TRP A 131 3.84 -11.48 -18.14
N PRO A 132 3.64 -12.63 -17.45
CA PRO A 132 2.98 -13.79 -18.03
C PRO A 132 1.52 -13.52 -18.37
N TYR A 133 0.80 -12.65 -17.66
CA TYR A 133 -0.56 -12.25 -18.06
C TYR A 133 -0.57 -11.39 -19.32
N LEU A 134 0.42 -10.51 -19.48
CA LEU A 134 0.58 -9.67 -20.68
C LEU A 134 0.98 -10.54 -21.89
N LEU A 135 1.90 -11.49 -21.69
CA LEU A 135 2.25 -12.52 -22.68
C LEU A 135 1.05 -13.40 -23.05
N ALA A 136 0.27 -13.86 -22.06
CA ALA A 136 -0.93 -14.64 -22.29
C ALA A 136 -1.98 -13.85 -23.07
N ALA A 137 -2.15 -12.56 -22.78
CA ALA A 137 -3.04 -11.68 -23.54
C ALA A 137 -2.57 -11.49 -24.99
N VAL A 138 -1.27 -11.27 -25.22
CA VAL A 138 -0.69 -11.18 -26.56
C VAL A 138 -0.83 -12.50 -27.32
N MET A 139 -0.53 -13.63 -26.69
CA MET A 139 -0.67 -14.96 -27.29
C MET A 139 -2.14 -15.26 -27.59
N ALA A 140 -3.08 -14.93 -26.70
CA ALA A 140 -4.51 -15.10 -26.97
C ALA A 140 -4.98 -14.33 -28.23
N VAL A 141 -4.32 -13.23 -28.58
CA VAL A 141 -4.59 -12.47 -29.83
C VAL A 141 -3.86 -13.07 -31.04
N VAL A 142 -2.62 -13.55 -30.87
CA VAL A 142 -1.75 -13.99 -31.98
C VAL A 142 -1.97 -15.47 -32.36
N THR A 143 -2.18 -16.35 -31.40
CA THR A 143 -2.32 -17.80 -31.61
C THR A 143 -3.50 -18.21 -32.52
N PRO A 144 -4.70 -17.61 -32.43
CA PRO A 144 -5.80 -18.01 -33.30
C PRO A 144 -5.61 -17.61 -34.77
N VAL A 145 -4.72 -16.66 -35.08
CA VAL A 145 -4.41 -16.25 -36.47
C VAL A 145 -3.65 -17.33 -37.25
N ARG A 146 -3.00 -18.29 -36.59
CA ARG A 146 -2.16 -19.30 -37.26
C ARG A 146 -2.64 -20.75 -37.19
N ILE A 147 -3.51 -21.10 -36.23
CA ILE A 147 -3.71 -22.53 -35.91
C ILE A 147 -5.06 -23.08 -36.40
N VAL A 148 -6.12 -22.26 -36.55
CA VAL A 148 -7.43 -22.80 -36.97
C VAL A 148 -8.22 -21.80 -37.85
N PRO A 149 -8.06 -21.81 -39.18
CA PRO A 149 -8.87 -20.98 -40.08
C PRO A 149 -10.36 -21.36 -40.11
N ASP A 150 -10.73 -22.59 -39.71
CA ASP A 150 -12.11 -23.10 -39.77
C ASP A 150 -12.91 -22.95 -38.47
N MET A 151 -12.34 -22.36 -37.42
CA MET A 151 -13.10 -22.06 -36.21
C MET A 151 -13.93 -20.81 -36.43
N GLY A 152 -15.24 -21.00 -36.64
CA GLY A 152 -16.21 -19.92 -36.73
C GLY A 152 -16.10 -18.92 -35.57
N ALA A 153 -16.59 -17.70 -35.78
CA ALA A 153 -16.42 -16.56 -34.87
C ALA A 153 -16.71 -16.86 -33.39
N SER A 154 -17.58 -17.81 -33.07
CA SER A 154 -17.92 -18.23 -31.70
C SER A 154 -16.75 -18.81 -30.89
N GLY A 155 -15.80 -19.51 -31.52
CA GLY A 155 -14.60 -20.04 -30.85
C GLY A 155 -13.65 -18.95 -30.36
N TRP A 156 -13.60 -17.83 -31.09
CA TRP A 156 -12.77 -16.67 -30.77
C TRP A 156 -13.26 -15.95 -29.51
N PHE A 157 -14.58 -15.79 -29.36
CA PHE A 157 -15.18 -15.11 -28.21
C PHE A 157 -15.04 -15.91 -26.90
N LEU A 158 -15.15 -17.23 -26.96
CA LEU A 158 -15.05 -18.09 -25.77
C LEU A 158 -13.61 -18.20 -25.25
N GLY A 159 -12.62 -18.43 -26.13
CA GLY A 159 -11.21 -18.51 -25.73
C GLY A 159 -10.66 -17.17 -25.25
N GLY A 160 -10.93 -16.08 -25.98
CA GLY A 160 -10.50 -14.74 -25.60
C GLY A 160 -11.18 -14.22 -24.33
N GLY A 161 -12.49 -14.44 -24.21
CA GLY A 161 -13.29 -13.98 -23.07
C GLY A 161 -12.90 -14.62 -21.74
N VAL A 162 -12.67 -15.95 -21.73
CA VAL A 162 -12.29 -16.68 -20.51
C VAL A 162 -10.88 -16.28 -20.05
N THR A 163 -9.94 -16.12 -20.97
CA THR A 163 -8.57 -15.70 -20.65
C THR A 163 -8.54 -14.28 -20.10
N PHE A 164 -9.31 -13.37 -20.69
CA PHE A 164 -9.47 -11.99 -20.20
C PHE A 164 -10.09 -11.96 -18.80
N LEU A 165 -11.17 -12.71 -18.56
CA LEU A 165 -11.80 -12.78 -17.24
C LEU A 165 -10.88 -13.39 -16.18
N ALA A 166 -10.07 -14.40 -16.52
CA ALA A 166 -9.09 -14.98 -15.60
C ALA A 166 -8.02 -13.96 -15.19
N VAL A 167 -7.52 -13.16 -16.14
CA VAL A 167 -6.55 -12.08 -15.89
C VAL A 167 -7.17 -10.97 -15.03
N VAL A 168 -8.39 -10.53 -15.36
CA VAL A 168 -9.10 -9.48 -14.61
C VAL A 168 -9.46 -9.95 -13.20
N SER A 169 -9.93 -11.20 -13.05
CA SER A 169 -10.28 -11.79 -11.75
C SER A 169 -9.05 -11.97 -10.85
N GLY A 170 -7.95 -12.49 -11.41
CA GLY A 170 -6.68 -12.66 -10.69
C GLY A 170 -6.11 -11.32 -10.20
N THR A 171 -6.25 -10.27 -11.01
CA THR A 171 -5.79 -8.91 -10.64
C THR A 171 -6.72 -8.22 -9.64
N TRP A 172 -8.01 -8.55 -9.60
CA TRP A 172 -8.98 -8.04 -8.62
C TRP A 172 -8.79 -8.65 -7.22
N SER A 173 -8.52 -9.95 -7.14
CA SER A 173 -8.29 -10.67 -5.87
C SER A 173 -7.12 -10.08 -5.06
N LEU A 174 -6.07 -9.63 -5.75
CA LEU A 174 -4.86 -9.06 -5.15
C LEU A 174 -5.03 -7.63 -4.59
N GLN A 175 -6.22 -7.01 -4.71
CA GLN A 175 -6.42 -5.59 -4.37
C GLN A 175 -7.16 -5.31 -3.06
N ARG A 176 -7.60 -6.32 -2.30
CA ARG A 176 -8.25 -6.07 -1.00
C ARG A 176 -7.20 -5.69 0.06
N LEU A 177 -6.83 -4.42 0.05
CA LEU A 177 -6.09 -3.81 1.14
C LEU A 177 -6.95 -3.71 2.39
N PRO A 178 -6.35 -3.82 3.58
CA PRO A 178 -7.07 -3.56 4.82
C PRO A 178 -7.68 -2.16 4.83
N GLU A 179 -8.81 -2.01 5.51
CA GLU A 179 -9.50 -0.73 5.65
C GLU A 179 -8.67 0.31 6.39
N SER A 180 -7.69 -0.15 7.19
CA SER A 180 -6.80 0.71 7.96
C SER A 180 -5.36 0.25 7.85
N TYR A 181 -4.47 1.14 7.41
CA TYR A 181 -3.03 0.91 7.27
C TYR A 181 -2.28 2.24 7.30
N ALA A 182 -0.97 2.17 7.52
CA ALA A 182 -0.05 3.29 7.39
C ALA A 182 0.92 3.06 6.22
N ALA A 183 1.01 4.04 5.32
CA ALA A 183 2.05 4.13 4.30
C ALA A 183 3.16 5.04 4.85
N VAL A 184 4.19 4.42 5.41
CA VAL A 184 5.32 5.10 6.03
C VAL A 184 6.40 5.39 4.99
N HIS A 185 6.87 6.63 4.93
CA HIS A 185 7.94 7.08 4.06
C HIS A 185 9.01 7.81 4.87
N ALA A 186 10.26 7.38 4.73
CA ALA A 186 11.42 8.02 5.35
C ALA A 186 11.89 9.27 4.57
N LEU A 187 10.94 10.16 4.30
CA LEU A 187 11.14 11.41 3.56
C LEU A 187 10.43 12.55 4.29
N SER A 188 10.86 13.78 4.05
CA SER A 188 10.07 14.96 4.41
C SER A 188 8.79 15.04 3.56
N ASN A 189 7.81 15.81 4.00
CA ASN A 189 6.57 16.04 3.24
C ASN A 189 6.85 16.74 1.91
N GLU A 190 7.82 17.66 1.87
CA GLU A 190 8.22 18.35 0.65
C GLU A 190 8.86 17.37 -0.36
N ASP A 191 9.80 16.54 0.08
CA ASP A 191 10.48 15.57 -0.77
C ASP A 191 9.51 14.50 -1.25
N TYR A 192 8.58 14.09 -0.40
CA TYR A 192 7.52 13.18 -0.79
C TYR A 192 6.65 13.78 -1.91
N ARG A 193 6.25 15.05 -1.80
CA ARG A 193 5.48 15.75 -2.85
C ARG A 193 6.26 15.79 -4.16
N LYS A 194 7.56 16.11 -4.12
CA LYS A 194 8.45 16.10 -5.30
C LYS A 194 8.55 14.71 -5.93
N HIS A 195 8.72 13.66 -5.12
CA HIS A 195 8.77 12.29 -5.61
C HIS A 195 7.45 11.82 -6.22
N ARG A 196 6.32 12.23 -5.63
CA ARG A 196 4.98 11.85 -6.10
C ARG A 196 4.67 12.47 -7.46
N THR A 197 4.99 13.75 -7.66
CA THR A 197 4.78 14.42 -8.96
C THR A 197 5.61 13.74 -10.05
N GLN A 198 6.90 13.50 -9.81
CA GLN A 198 7.78 12.80 -10.75
C GLN A 198 7.28 11.38 -11.08
N ALA A 199 6.87 10.61 -10.07
CA ALA A 199 6.34 9.26 -10.28
C ALA A 199 5.05 9.25 -11.11
N SER A 200 4.17 10.25 -10.91
CA SER A 200 2.91 10.35 -11.66
C SER A 200 3.13 10.63 -13.14
N HIS A 201 4.13 11.45 -13.49
CA HIS A 201 4.49 11.74 -14.88
C HIS A 201 5.03 10.49 -15.59
N ALA A 202 5.91 9.73 -14.93
CA ALA A 202 6.49 8.51 -15.49
C ALA A 202 5.44 7.41 -15.74
N TRP A 203 4.44 7.27 -14.85
CA TRP A 203 3.36 6.31 -15.07
C TRP A 203 2.46 6.73 -16.23
N ARG A 204 2.11 8.02 -16.33
CA ARG A 204 1.29 8.53 -17.44
C ARG A 204 1.98 8.31 -18.79
N SER A 205 3.28 8.60 -18.90
CA SER A 205 4.02 8.36 -20.14
C SER A 205 4.08 6.87 -20.50
N SER A 206 4.30 5.99 -19.51
CA SER A 206 4.31 4.53 -19.72
C SER A 206 2.95 3.99 -20.18
N VAL A 207 1.84 4.49 -19.62
CA VAL A 207 0.49 4.07 -20.02
C VAL A 207 0.18 4.54 -21.44
N ILE A 208 0.47 5.79 -21.76
CA ILE A 208 0.27 6.34 -23.11
C ILE A 208 1.08 5.54 -24.13
N GLY A 209 2.35 5.24 -23.85
CA GLY A 209 3.19 4.42 -24.72
C GLY A 209 2.63 3.01 -24.92
N SER A 210 2.13 2.37 -23.85
CA SER A 210 1.55 1.03 -23.94
C SER A 210 0.26 1.01 -24.78
N VAL A 211 -0.60 2.01 -24.62
CA VAL A 211 -1.82 2.17 -25.43
C VAL A 211 -1.46 2.40 -26.90
N ALA A 212 -0.46 3.24 -27.19
CA ALA A 212 -0.01 3.49 -28.55
C ALA A 212 0.51 2.22 -29.24
N VAL A 213 1.30 1.40 -28.54
CA VAL A 213 1.77 0.10 -29.05
C VAL A 213 0.59 -0.83 -29.33
N LEU A 214 -0.36 -0.93 -28.40
CA LEU A 214 -1.54 -1.79 -28.56
C LEU A 214 -2.38 -1.36 -29.77
N VAL A 215 -2.63 -0.05 -29.93
CA VAL A 215 -3.38 0.51 -31.07
C VAL A 215 -2.65 0.22 -32.38
N THR A 216 -1.33 0.41 -32.42
CA THR A 216 -0.52 0.15 -33.62
C THR A 216 -0.59 -1.33 -34.02
N LEU A 217 -0.53 -2.23 -33.03
CA LEU A 217 -0.63 -3.67 -33.25
C LEU A 217 -2.01 -4.06 -33.79
N VAL A 218 -3.09 -3.51 -33.24
CA VAL A 218 -4.47 -3.73 -33.72
C VAL A 218 -4.64 -3.24 -35.16
N ILE A 219 -4.14 -2.04 -35.48
CA ILE A 219 -4.19 -1.49 -36.84
C ILE A 219 -3.40 -2.36 -37.82
N GLY A 220 -2.23 -2.84 -37.44
CA GLY A 220 -1.40 -3.73 -38.27
C GLY A 220 -2.08 -5.06 -38.56
N VAL A 221 -2.72 -5.67 -37.56
CA VAL A 221 -3.49 -6.91 -37.72
C VAL A 221 -4.70 -6.69 -38.63
N LEU A 222 -5.49 -5.63 -38.41
CA LEU A 222 -6.64 -5.30 -39.25
C LEU A 222 -6.22 -5.08 -40.71
N SER A 223 -5.14 -4.34 -40.94
CA SER A 223 -4.62 -4.07 -42.28
C SER A 223 -4.16 -5.35 -43.00
N PHE A 224 -3.59 -6.31 -42.25
CA PHE A 224 -3.19 -7.60 -42.81
C PHE A 224 -4.40 -8.46 -43.18
N ILE A 225 -5.45 -8.46 -42.35
CA ILE A 225 -6.69 -9.20 -42.61
C ILE A 225 -7.41 -8.63 -43.83
N LEU A 226 -7.55 -7.30 -43.92
CA LEU A 226 -8.28 -6.63 -45.01
C LEU A 226 -7.59 -6.71 -46.38
N LYS A 227 -6.28 -7.03 -46.41
CA LYS A 227 -5.52 -7.21 -47.66
C LYS A 227 -5.60 -8.64 -48.22
N LYS A 228 -6.14 -9.59 -47.47
CA LYS A 228 -6.42 -10.95 -47.94
C LYS A 228 -7.87 -11.05 -48.40
#